data_AF-A0A970H1E5-F1
#
_entry.id   AF-A0A970H1E5-F1
#
_cell.length_a   1.000
_cell.length_b   1.000
_cell.length_c   1.000
_cell.angle_alpha   90.00
_cell.angle_beta   90.00
_cell.angle_gamma   90.00
#
_symmetry.space_group_name_H-M   'P 1'
#
loop_
_entity.id
_entity.type
_entity.pdbx_description
1 polymer ?
#
loop_
_entity_poly.entity_id
_entity_poly.type
_entity_poly.pdbx_seq_one_letter_code
_entity_poly.pdbx_strand_id
1 'polypeptide(L)'
;INPDAVRIMKQLYGIDMEETQHPKLLEDIPPVDIVITMGCNVECPFLPYKHREDWGLDDPTGKNDNDFIEVIKKIETKIKDLKSTLSPV
;
A
#
# COMPACT_ATOMS: atom_id res chain seq x y z
N ILE A 1 -5.78 4.94 10.76
CA ILE A 1 -5.68 3.89 9.72
C ILE A 1 -6.91 2.98 9.88
N ASN A 2 -7.35 2.21 8.88
CA ASN A 2 -8.49 1.29 9.07
C ASN A 2 -8.18 0.30 10.23
N PRO A 3 -9.00 0.23 11.31
CA PRO A 3 -8.70 -0.60 12.48
C PRO A 3 -8.59 -2.10 12.20
N ASP A 4 -9.34 -2.63 11.23
CA ASP A 4 -9.28 -4.04 10.84
C ASP A 4 -7.95 -4.37 10.18
N ALA A 5 -7.47 -3.47 9.29
CA ALA A 5 -6.15 -3.62 8.68
C ALA A 5 -5.04 -3.60 9.75
N VAL A 6 -5.11 -2.70 10.74
CA VAL A 6 -4.15 -2.63 11.85
C VAL A 6 -4.15 -3.92 12.66
N ARG A 7 -5.34 -4.39 13.06
CA ARG A 7 -5.51 -5.63 13.83
C ARG A 7 -4.91 -6.84 13.11
N ILE A 8 -5.21 -6.99 11.81
CA ILE A 8 -4.76 -8.13 11.01
C ILE A 8 -3.25 -8.06 10.75
N MET A 9 -2.69 -6.88 10.46
CA MET A 9 -1.24 -6.71 10.28
C MET A 9 -0.45 -7.04 11.56
N LYS A 10 -0.96 -6.63 12.73
CA LYS A 10 -0.41 -7.03 14.04
C LYS A 10 -0.43 -8.53 14.23
N GLN A 11 -1.55 -9.18 13.90
CA GLN A 11 -1.71 -10.63 14.08
C GLN A 11 -0.83 -11.46 13.13
N LEU A 12 -0.75 -11.07 11.85
CA LEU A 12 -0.04 -11.85 10.84
C LEU A 12 1.48 -11.63 10.85
N TYR A 13 1.91 -10.38 11.03
CA TYR A 13 3.31 -9.99 10.83
C TYR A 13 3.95 -9.36 12.07
N GLY A 14 3.18 -9.13 13.14
CA GLY A 14 3.67 -8.40 14.31
C GLY A 14 3.95 -6.92 14.02
N ILE A 15 3.35 -6.36 12.97
CA ILE A 15 3.58 -4.97 12.55
C ILE A 15 2.43 -4.10 13.04
N ASP A 16 2.74 -3.12 13.88
CA ASP A 16 1.83 -2.03 14.21
C ASP A 16 2.01 -0.87 13.25
N MET A 17 1.10 -0.71 12.29
CA MET A 17 1.16 0.38 11.32
C MET A 17 0.98 1.76 11.97
N GLU A 18 0.33 1.84 13.14
CA GLU A 18 0.01 3.12 13.78
C GLU A 18 1.20 3.72 14.55
N GLU A 19 2.25 2.94 14.81
CA GLU A 19 3.45 3.42 15.53
C GLU A 19 4.16 4.55 14.77
N THR A 20 4.18 4.48 13.44
CA THR A 20 4.95 5.42 12.62
C THR A 20 4.16 6.00 11.44
N GLN A 21 2.99 5.44 11.11
CA GLN A 21 2.24 5.84 9.92
C GLN A 21 0.91 6.49 10.28
N HIS A 22 0.48 7.42 9.43
CA HIS A 22 -0.83 8.06 9.47
C HIS A 22 -1.24 8.48 8.04
N PRO A 23 -2.55 8.61 7.75
CA PRO A 23 -3.02 9.19 6.50
C PRO A 23 -2.52 10.64 6.34
N LYS A 24 -2.09 11.00 5.13
CA LYS A 24 -1.56 12.32 4.78
C LYS A 24 -2.20 12.82 3.50
N LEU A 25 -2.23 14.13 3.28
CA LEU A 25 -2.64 14.68 2.00
C LEU A 25 -1.52 14.49 0.98
N LEU A 26 -1.87 14.53 -0.31
CA LEU A 26 -0.87 14.37 -1.38
C LEU A 26 0.18 15.49 -1.35
N GLU A 27 -0.20 16.69 -0.94
CA GLU A 27 0.69 17.85 -0.77
C GLU A 27 1.70 17.69 0.37
N ASP A 28 1.43 16.81 1.33
CA ASP A 28 2.35 16.50 2.44
C ASP A 28 3.39 15.45 2.06
N ILE A 29 3.31 14.86 0.86
CA ILE A 29 4.24 13.84 0.39
C ILE A 29 5.44 14.53 -0.28
N PRO A 30 6.67 14.30 0.20
CA PRO A 30 7.86 14.84 -0.46
C PRO A 30 8.04 14.25 -1.86
N PRO A 31 8.90 14.81 -2.71
CA PRO A 31 9.24 14.21 -3.99
C PRO A 31 9.68 12.75 -3.82
N VAL A 32 9.14 11.85 -4.65
CA VAL A 32 9.43 10.41 -4.62
C VAL A 32 9.95 9.93 -5.96
N ASP A 33 10.79 8.89 -5.95
CA ASP A 33 11.23 8.26 -7.18
C ASP A 33 10.15 7.34 -7.76
N ILE A 34 9.40 6.65 -6.90
CA ILE A 34 8.44 5.61 -7.28
C ILE A 34 7.09 5.88 -6.63
N VAL A 35 6.03 5.87 -7.42
CA VAL A 35 4.64 5.93 -6.96
C VAL A 35 3.94 4.62 -7.27
N ILE A 36 3.37 4.00 -6.23
CA ILE A 36 2.52 2.82 -6.36
C ILE A 36 1.09 3.23 -6.03
N THR A 37 0.19 3.10 -7.00
CA THR A 37 -1.25 3.23 -6.77
C THR A 37 -1.88 1.85 -6.61
N MET A 38 -2.95 1.76 -5.82
CA MET A 38 -3.60 0.49 -5.50
C MET A 38 -5.05 0.45 -6.02
N GLY A 39 -5.31 0.97 -7.24
CA GLY A 39 -6.65 0.90 -7.85
C GLY A 39 -7.62 2.05 -7.53
N CYS A 40 -7.12 3.26 -7.26
CA CYS A 40 -8.01 4.40 -7.06
C CYS A 40 -8.60 4.85 -8.41
N ASN A 41 -9.93 4.75 -8.57
CA ASN A 41 -10.67 5.27 -9.73
C ASN A 41 -10.75 6.81 -9.77
N VAL A 42 -9.84 7.50 -9.09
CA VAL A 42 -9.80 8.96 -9.01
C VAL A 42 -8.52 9.43 -9.69
N GLU A 43 -8.63 10.50 -10.48
CA GLU A 43 -7.45 11.18 -10.98
C GLU A 43 -6.71 11.82 -9.81
N CYS A 44 -5.55 11.28 -9.45
CA CYS A 44 -4.68 11.91 -8.47
C CYS A 44 -4.11 13.21 -9.07
N PRO A 45 -4.07 14.31 -8.29
CA PRO A 45 -3.30 15.49 -8.67
C PRO A 45 -1.84 15.12 -9.00
N PHE A 46 -1.19 15.91 -9.86
CA PHE A 46 0.17 15.61 -10.31
C PHE A 46 1.15 15.58 -9.13
N LEU A 47 1.72 14.40 -8.86
CA LEU A 47 2.88 14.21 -7.99
C LEU A 47 4.09 13.97 -8.90
N PRO A 48 5.23 14.67 -8.73
CA PRO A 48 6.43 14.36 -9.50
C PRO A 48 6.98 12.97 -9.12
N TYR A 49 7.14 12.10 -10.12
CA TYR A 49 7.69 10.75 -9.97
C TYR A 49 8.56 10.36 -11.17
N LYS A 50 9.50 9.42 -10.97
CA LYS A 50 10.28 8.82 -12.07
C LYS A 50 9.65 7.54 -12.60
N HIS A 51 9.01 6.78 -11.72
CA HIS A 51 8.34 5.53 -12.05
C HIS A 51 6.97 5.48 -11.38
N ARG A 52 5.98 4.93 -12.09
CA ARG A 52 4.62 4.75 -11.59
C ARG A 52 4.12 3.36 -11.95
N GLU A 53 3.56 2.66 -10.96
CA GLU A 53 2.82 1.41 -11.17
C GLU A 53 1.43 1.52 -10.56
N ASP A 54 0.46 0.86 -11.20
CA ASP A 54 -0.85 0.64 -10.61
C ASP A 54 -1.04 -0.85 -10.35
N TRP A 55 -1.31 -1.19 -9.10
CA TRP A 55 -1.50 -2.56 -8.67
C TRP A 55 -2.95 -3.02 -8.72
N GLY A 56 -3.90 -2.10 -8.94
CA GLY A 56 -5.32 -2.43 -9.19
C GLY A 56 -5.93 -3.34 -8.13
N LEU A 57 -5.69 -3.04 -6.84
CA LEU A 57 -6.18 -3.85 -5.73
C LEU A 57 -7.58 -3.41 -5.33
N ASP A 58 -8.46 -4.36 -5.04
CA ASP A 58 -9.78 -4.04 -4.50
C ASP A 58 -9.68 -3.56 -3.05
N ASP A 59 -10.42 -2.51 -2.70
CA ASP A 59 -10.53 -2.04 -1.31
C ASP A 59 -11.29 -3.10 -0.47
N PRO A 60 -10.67 -3.67 0.59
CA PRO A 60 -11.33 -4.64 1.45
C PRO A 60 -12.26 -4.00 2.50
N THR A 61 -12.36 -2.68 2.56
CA THR A 61 -13.19 -1.97 3.55
C THR A 61 -14.63 -2.46 3.55
N GLY A 62 -15.15 -2.80 4.74
CA GLY A 62 -16.50 -3.33 4.93
C GLY A 62 -16.67 -4.81 4.58
N LYS A 63 -15.60 -5.49 4.14
CA LYS A 63 -15.58 -6.94 3.92
C LYS A 63 -15.07 -7.70 5.16
N ASN A 64 -14.98 -9.02 5.07
CA ASN A 64 -14.55 -9.86 6.18
C ASN A 64 -13.02 -9.97 6.26
N ASP A 65 -12.51 -10.54 7.36
CA ASP A 65 -11.06 -10.68 7.60
C ASP A 65 -10.33 -11.44 6.47
N ASN A 66 -10.95 -12.43 5.81
CA ASN A 66 -10.29 -13.16 4.73
C ASN A 66 -10.01 -12.26 3.52
N ASP A 67 -10.92 -11.33 3.21
CA ASP A 67 -10.73 -10.36 2.12
C ASP A 67 -9.54 -9.43 2.42
N PHE A 68 -9.41 -8.96 3.66
CA PHE A 68 -8.23 -8.19 4.10
C PHE A 68 -6.95 -9.01 3.98
N ILE A 69 -6.95 -10.25 4.46
CA ILE A 69 -5.78 -11.14 4.41
C ILE A 69 -5.35 -11.39 2.96
N GLU A 70 -6.30 -11.58 2.04
CA GLU A 70 -6.01 -11.77 0.62
C GLU A 70 -5.31 -10.54 0.02
N VAL A 71 -5.84 -9.33 0.28
CA VAL A 71 -5.23 -8.08 -0.20
C VAL A 71 -3.84 -7.87 0.39
N ILE A 72 -3.66 -8.13 1.69
CA ILE A 72 -2.36 -8.00 2.36
C ILE A 72 -1.32 -8.94 1.73
N LYS A 73 -1.66 -10.20 1.44
CA LYS A 73 -0.76 -11.16 0.78
C LYS A 73 -0.43 -10.78 -0.66
N LYS A 74 -1.39 -10.18 -1.38
CA LYS A 74 -1.14 -9.62 -2.72
C LYS A 74 -0.14 -8.47 -2.65
N ILE A 75 -0.29 -7.55 -1.70
CA ILE A 75 0.65 -6.45 -1.44
C ILE A 75 2.04 -7.02 -1.11
N GLU A 76 2.12 -8.02 -0.23
CA GLU A 76 3.40 -8.65 0.14
C GLU A 76 4.14 -9.22 -1.08
N THR A 77 3.43 -9.97 -1.94
CA THR A 77 4.01 -10.53 -3.17
C THR A 77 4.53 -9.43 -4.08
N LYS A 78 3.71 -8.41 -4.35
CA LYS A 78 4.09 -7.30 -5.23
C LYS A 78 5.26 -6.49 -4.70
N ILE A 79 5.36 -6.28 -3.38
CA ILE A 79 6.52 -5.63 -2.75
C ILE A 79 7.80 -6.46 -2.96
N LYS A 80 7.72 -7.80 -2.83
CA LYS A 80 8.88 -8.68 -3.07
C LYS A 80 9.34 -8.63 -4.53
N ASP A 81 8.41 -8.64 -5.47
CA ASP A 81 8.70 -8.54 -6.91
C ASP A 81 9.31 -7.17 -7.26
N LEU A 82 8.74 -6.08 -6.74
CA LEU A 82 9.26 -4.73 -6.91
C LEU A 82 10.68 -4.62 -6.35
N LYS A 83 10.93 -5.14 -5.15
CA LYS A 83 12.27 -5.17 -4.55
C LYS A 83 13.29 -5.88 -5.45
N SER A 84 12.92 -7.03 -6.03
CA SER A 84 13.79 -7.77 -6.94
C SER A 84 14.12 -6.98 -8.22
N THR A 85 13.20 -6.11 -8.65
CA THR A 85 13.37 -5.27 -9.85
C THR A 85 14.26 -4.06 -9.56
N LEU A 86 14.18 -3.49 -8.34
CA LEU A 86 14.95 -2.33 -7.92
C LEU A 86 16.39 -2.65 -7.47
N SER A 87 16.63 -3.88 -7.03
CA SER A 87 17.96 -4.36 -6.65
C SER A 87 18.42 -5.44 -7.64
N PRO A 88 18.82 -5.07 -8.87
CA PRO A 88 19.44 -6.04 -9.77
C PRO A 88 20.71 -6.57 -9.09
N VAL A 89 20.79 -7.89 -8.99
CA VAL A 89 21.97 -8.64 -8.52
C VAL A 89 23.17 -8.31 -9.40
#